data_AF-A0A0D2Q4J5-F1
#
_entry.id   AF-A0A0D2Q4J5-F1
#
_cell.length_a   1.000
_cell.length_b   1.000
_cell.length_c   1.000
_cell.angle_alpha   90.00
_cell.angle_beta   90.00
_cell.angle_gamma   90.00
#
_symmetry.space_group_name_H-M   'P 1'
#
loop_
_entity.id
_entity.type
_entity.pdbx_description
1 polymer ?
#
loop_
_entity_poly.entity_id
_entity_poly.type
_entity_poly.pdbx_seq_one_letter_code
_entity_poly.pdbx_strand_id
1 'polypeptide(L)'
;MAVKALLLLLLATFLLVSTTVASNEVGVKTEIKYAAPVPVKAPIPAPPVKPPTTPVPPYKAPTPAPPTKGPTPYKPPTKAPTPPYKPPTKAPTPPFKPPAPAPPTKAPTPPYKPPTPAPAPPVKAPTPPYKPPTPPTKAPTPAPAPPTKAPTPPYKPPVPTPPVKPPTTPAPPYKPPSPPLPPVRTKKDCIPLCGQRCKLHSRTNLCLRACMTCCDRCKCVPPGTYGNREMCGKCYTDMRTHRNKHKCP
;
A
#
# COMPACT_ATOMS: atom_id res chain seq x y z
N MET A 1 -8.33 52.35 -24.17
CA MET A 1 -9.50 52.48 -23.27
C MET A 1 -10.21 51.15 -23.01
N ALA A 2 -10.41 50.28 -24.02
CA ALA A 2 -11.09 48.99 -23.86
C ALA A 2 -10.43 48.01 -22.86
N VAL A 3 -9.09 47.95 -22.81
CA VAL A 3 -8.36 47.04 -21.91
C VAL A 3 -8.54 47.42 -20.43
N LYS A 4 -8.66 48.73 -20.14
CA LYS A 4 -8.87 49.22 -18.77
C LYS A 4 -10.30 48.95 -18.29
N ALA A 5 -11.28 49.01 -19.19
CA ALA A 5 -12.66 48.61 -18.90
C ALA A 5 -12.79 47.09 -18.68
N LEU A 6 -12.08 46.27 -19.47
CA LEU A 6 -12.06 44.82 -19.31
C LEU A 6 -11.39 44.40 -17.99
N LEU A 7 -10.30 45.06 -17.60
CA LEU A 7 -9.62 44.80 -16.32
C LEU A 7 -10.52 45.15 -15.12
N LEU A 8 -11.27 46.24 -15.20
CA LEU A 8 -12.21 46.64 -14.15
C LEU A 8 -13.40 45.66 -14.04
N LEU A 9 -13.90 45.15 -15.16
CA LEU A 9 -14.92 44.10 -15.16
C LEU A 9 -14.41 42.80 -14.52
N LEU A 10 -13.19 42.38 -14.83
CA LEU A 10 -12.60 41.18 -14.24
C LEU A 10 -12.37 41.33 -12.73
N LEU A 11 -11.87 42.49 -12.27
CA LEU A 11 -11.72 42.77 -10.83
C LEU A 11 -13.06 42.77 -10.08
N ALA A 12 -14.11 43.34 -10.68
CA ALA A 12 -15.44 43.35 -10.07
C ALA A 12 -16.04 41.94 -9.92
N THR A 13 -15.87 41.09 -10.95
CA THR A 13 -16.34 39.69 -10.87
C THR A 13 -15.56 38.87 -9.84
N PHE A 14 -14.25 39.08 -9.72
CA PHE A 14 -13.43 38.38 -8.74
C PHE A 14 -13.79 38.75 -7.29
N LEU A 15 -14.10 40.03 -7.04
CA LEU A 15 -14.55 40.50 -5.73
C LEU A 15 -15.93 39.92 -5.36
N LEU A 16 -16.87 39.87 -6.31
CA LEU A 16 -18.19 39.23 -6.11
C LEU A 16 -18.07 37.74 -5.76
N VAL A 17 -17.24 36.98 -6.49
CA VAL A 17 -17.01 35.54 -6.20
C VAL A 17 -16.30 35.34 -4.86
N SER A 18 -15.38 36.23 -4.49
CA SER A 18 -14.68 36.14 -3.20
C SER A 18 -15.62 36.41 -2.02
N THR A 19 -16.59 37.31 -2.17
CA THR A 19 -17.60 37.59 -1.12
C THR A 19 -18.59 36.44 -0.91
N THR A 20 -18.97 35.70 -1.97
CA THR A 20 -19.88 34.55 -1.82
C THR A 20 -19.21 33.33 -1.20
N VAL A 21 -17.88 33.18 -1.34
CA VAL A 21 -17.11 32.14 -0.65
C VAL A 21 -16.96 32.44 0.85
N ALA A 22 -16.86 33.71 1.25
CA ALA A 22 -16.80 34.11 2.66
C ALA A 22 -18.13 33.91 3.40
N SER A 23 -19.28 34.01 2.72
CA SER A 23 -20.60 33.76 3.34
C SER A 23 -20.90 32.27 3.61
N ASN A 24 -20.14 31.34 3.01
CA ASN A 24 -20.34 29.90 3.25
C ASN A 24 -19.49 29.32 4.41
N GLU A 25 -18.67 30.15 5.06
CA GLU A 25 -17.88 29.78 6.27
C GLU A 25 -18.47 30.40 7.55
N VAL A 26 -19.76 30.76 7.57
CA VAL A 26 -20.47 31.17 8.80
C VAL A 26 -21.88 30.56 8.80
N GLY A 27 -21.95 29.23 8.96
CA GLY A 27 -23.24 28.53 8.88
C GLY A 27 -23.32 27.11 9.41
N VAL A 28 -22.30 26.57 10.07
CA VAL A 28 -22.44 25.32 10.85
C VAL A 28 -22.07 25.62 12.30
N LYS A 29 -22.95 26.38 12.96
CA LYS A 29 -23.06 26.40 14.42
C LYS A 29 -23.67 25.06 14.82
N THR A 30 -22.87 24.01 14.86
CA THR A 30 -23.18 22.81 15.62
C THR A 30 -23.24 23.24 17.08
N GLU A 31 -24.45 23.46 17.59
CA GLU A 31 -24.71 23.53 19.03
C GLU A 31 -24.38 22.16 19.62
N ILE A 32 -23.10 21.96 19.95
CA ILE A 32 -22.68 20.91 20.87
C ILE A 32 -23.12 21.41 22.24
N LYS A 33 -24.35 21.06 22.60
CA LYS A 33 -24.88 21.16 23.94
C LYS A 33 -23.94 20.33 24.82
N TYR A 34 -23.07 21.02 25.54
CA TYR A 34 -22.12 20.43 26.48
C TYR A 34 -22.94 19.78 27.61
N ALA A 35 -23.29 18.52 27.42
CA ALA A 35 -23.82 17.70 28.50
C ALA A 35 -22.71 17.55 29.54
N ALA A 36 -23.03 17.92 30.78
CA ALA A 36 -22.14 17.77 31.92
C ALA A 36 -21.56 16.34 31.99
N PRO A 37 -20.32 16.16 32.49
CA PRO A 37 -19.74 14.85 32.65
C PRO A 37 -20.60 14.03 33.63
N VAL A 38 -21.32 13.05 33.09
CA VAL A 38 -22.01 12.03 33.89
C VAL A 38 -20.94 11.22 34.65
N PRO A 39 -21.10 10.98 35.96
CA PRO A 39 -20.15 10.22 36.74
C PRO A 39 -20.11 8.77 36.24
N VAL A 40 -18.92 8.32 35.83
CA VAL A 40 -18.70 6.95 35.38
C VAL A 40 -18.87 6.02 36.57
N LYS A 41 -20.03 5.39 36.70
CA LYS A 41 -20.26 4.30 37.64
C LYS A 41 -19.49 3.08 37.12
N ALA A 42 -18.71 2.45 38.01
CA ALA A 42 -17.86 1.30 37.68
C ALA A 42 -18.66 0.18 36.98
N PRO A 43 -18.06 -0.54 36.01
CA PRO A 43 -18.73 -1.63 35.32
C PRO A 43 -19.16 -2.71 36.32
N ILE A 44 -20.45 -3.01 36.35
CA ILE A 44 -21.00 -4.18 37.05
C ILE A 44 -20.46 -5.42 36.32
N PRO A 45 -19.85 -6.39 37.02
CA PRO A 45 -19.40 -7.64 36.39
C PRO A 45 -20.59 -8.36 35.76
N ALA A 46 -20.43 -8.77 34.50
CA ALA A 46 -21.46 -9.49 33.76
C ALA A 46 -21.82 -10.80 34.49
N PRO A 47 -23.12 -11.14 34.63
CA PRO A 47 -23.52 -12.42 35.21
C PRO A 47 -23.06 -13.58 34.33
N PRO A 48 -22.76 -14.77 34.90
CA PRO A 48 -22.34 -15.93 34.13
C PRO A 48 -23.47 -16.37 33.20
N VAL A 49 -23.22 -16.27 31.89
CA VAL A 49 -24.14 -16.75 30.86
C VAL A 49 -24.12 -18.28 30.92
N LYS A 50 -25.23 -18.89 31.37
CA LYS A 50 -25.44 -20.33 31.29
C LYS A 50 -25.51 -20.75 29.80
N PRO A 51 -24.92 -21.91 29.41
CA PRO A 51 -25.03 -22.39 28.05
C PRO A 51 -26.50 -22.65 27.68
N PRO A 52 -26.95 -22.32 26.46
CA PRO A 52 -28.29 -22.67 26.02
C PRO A 52 -28.40 -24.19 25.83
N THR A 53 -29.13 -24.84 26.73
CA THR A 53 -29.66 -26.19 26.54
C THR A 53 -30.88 -26.11 25.63
N THR A 54 -30.64 -26.14 24.31
CA THR A 54 -31.68 -26.46 23.33
C THR A 54 -31.31 -27.77 22.65
N PRO A 55 -32.20 -28.79 22.63
CA PRO A 55 -31.95 -30.03 21.91
C PRO A 55 -31.82 -29.74 20.41
N VAL A 56 -30.67 -30.09 19.84
CA VAL A 56 -30.46 -30.03 18.39
C VAL A 56 -31.38 -31.08 17.75
N PRO A 57 -32.27 -30.73 16.80
CA PRO A 57 -33.10 -31.72 16.12
C PRO A 57 -32.21 -32.70 15.34
N PRO A 58 -32.63 -33.98 15.21
CA PRO A 58 -31.83 -34.99 14.52
C PRO A 58 -31.65 -34.58 13.06
N TYR A 59 -30.40 -34.44 12.65
CA TYR A 59 -30.02 -34.21 11.28
C TYR A 59 -30.46 -35.41 10.43
N LYS A 60 -31.39 -35.19 9.49
CA LYS A 60 -31.64 -36.18 8.42
C LYS A 60 -30.51 -36.04 7.39
N ALA A 61 -29.75 -37.11 7.22
CA ALA A 61 -28.73 -37.20 6.18
C ALA A 61 -29.39 -37.07 4.79
N PRO A 62 -28.87 -36.21 3.88
CA PRO A 62 -29.31 -36.18 2.50
C PRO A 62 -28.97 -37.50 1.80
N THR A 63 -29.93 -38.05 1.06
CA THR A 63 -29.78 -39.25 0.24
C THR A 63 -28.70 -39.01 -0.83
N PRO A 64 -27.79 -39.98 -1.10
CA PRO A 64 -26.78 -39.84 -2.14
C PRO A 64 -27.40 -39.66 -3.53
N ALA A 65 -26.94 -38.65 -4.27
CA ALA A 65 -27.29 -38.48 -5.68
C ALA A 65 -26.71 -39.61 -6.54
N PRO A 66 -27.40 -40.03 -7.61
CA PRO A 66 -26.92 -41.11 -8.49
C PRO A 66 -25.63 -40.72 -9.23
N PRO A 67 -24.77 -41.70 -9.58
CA PRO A 67 -23.49 -41.42 -10.20
C PRO A 67 -23.67 -40.87 -11.61
N THR A 68 -23.16 -39.67 -11.86
CA THR A 68 -23.02 -39.11 -13.20
C THR A 68 -21.98 -39.91 -13.98
N LYS A 69 -22.35 -40.40 -15.18
CA LYS A 69 -21.45 -41.07 -16.13
C LYS A 69 -20.20 -40.21 -16.37
N GLY A 70 -19.03 -40.83 -16.24
CA GLY A 70 -17.74 -40.17 -16.39
C GLY A 70 -17.50 -39.59 -17.80
N PRO A 71 -16.61 -38.60 -17.94
CA PRO A 71 -16.28 -38.01 -19.23
C PRO A 71 -15.54 -39.02 -20.11
N THR A 72 -15.93 -39.06 -21.39
CA THR A 72 -15.28 -39.85 -22.44
C THR A 72 -13.81 -39.46 -22.64
N PRO A 73 -12.91 -40.41 -23.00
CA PRO A 73 -11.50 -40.12 -23.24
C PRO A 73 -11.29 -39.08 -24.35
N TYR A 74 -10.58 -38.01 -24.02
CA TYR A 74 -10.22 -36.97 -24.98
C TYR A 74 -9.16 -37.49 -25.95
N LYS A 75 -9.48 -37.59 -27.24
CA LYS A 75 -8.55 -37.95 -28.31
C LYS A 75 -7.79 -36.70 -28.76
N PRO A 76 -6.45 -36.65 -28.65
CA PRO A 76 -5.69 -35.48 -29.07
C PRO A 76 -5.68 -35.35 -30.61
N PRO A 77 -5.72 -34.13 -31.16
CA PRO A 77 -5.63 -33.92 -32.60
C PRO A 77 -4.20 -34.16 -33.12
N THR A 78 -4.06 -35.09 -34.06
CA THR A 78 -2.86 -35.36 -34.84
C THR A 78 -2.77 -34.40 -36.04
N LYS A 79 -2.37 -33.16 -35.82
CA LYS A 79 -1.87 -32.31 -36.91
C LYS A 79 -0.74 -31.40 -36.41
N ALA A 80 0.46 -31.64 -36.92
CA ALA A 80 1.62 -30.80 -36.68
C ALA A 80 1.38 -29.40 -37.28
N PRO A 81 1.67 -28.30 -36.55
CA PRO A 81 1.72 -26.98 -37.15
C PRO A 81 2.99 -26.85 -37.99
N THR A 82 2.83 -26.56 -39.28
CA THR A 82 3.92 -26.03 -40.11
C THR A 82 4.23 -24.60 -39.66
N PRO A 83 5.51 -24.18 -39.60
CA PRO A 83 5.86 -22.80 -39.28
C PRO A 83 5.73 -21.91 -40.53
N PRO A 84 5.07 -20.74 -40.47
CA PRO A 84 5.26 -19.70 -41.46
C PRO A 84 5.96 -18.53 -40.76
N TYR A 85 7.29 -18.55 -40.70
CA TYR A 85 8.02 -17.30 -40.48
C TYR A 85 9.20 -17.21 -41.44
N LYS A 86 8.96 -16.50 -42.54
CA LYS A 86 10.00 -15.92 -43.38
C LYS A 86 10.53 -14.67 -42.67
N PRO A 87 11.83 -14.55 -42.39
CA PRO A 87 12.38 -13.33 -41.83
C PRO A 87 12.36 -12.21 -42.88
N PRO A 88 12.00 -10.97 -42.51
CA PRO A 88 12.07 -9.83 -43.42
C PRO A 88 13.53 -9.41 -43.66
N THR A 89 13.96 -9.49 -44.91
CA THR A 89 15.20 -8.90 -45.43
C THR A 89 15.00 -7.41 -45.69
N LYS A 90 15.16 -6.57 -44.66
CA LYS A 90 15.49 -5.15 -44.88
C LYS A 90 16.31 -4.62 -43.71
N ALA A 91 17.51 -4.16 -44.02
CA ALA A 91 18.45 -3.58 -43.07
C ALA A 91 17.85 -2.29 -42.45
N PRO A 92 18.00 -2.08 -41.13
CA PRO A 92 17.60 -0.84 -40.49
C PRO A 92 18.54 0.31 -40.92
N THR A 93 17.96 1.39 -41.42
CA THR A 93 18.62 2.68 -41.58
C THR A 93 19.08 3.25 -40.23
N PRO A 94 20.21 3.97 -40.18
CA PRO A 94 20.77 4.49 -38.93
C PRO A 94 19.84 5.53 -38.25
N PRO A 95 19.97 5.69 -36.92
CA PRO A 95 19.01 6.42 -36.10
C PRO A 95 19.12 7.94 -36.25
N PHE A 96 17.96 8.58 -36.10
CA PHE A 96 17.74 10.02 -36.01
C PHE A 96 18.81 10.75 -35.19
N LYS A 97 19.39 11.79 -35.81
CA LYS A 97 20.25 12.78 -35.17
C LYS A 97 19.41 13.57 -34.14
N PRO A 98 19.82 13.68 -32.87
CA PRO A 98 19.12 14.51 -31.88
C PRO A 98 19.11 15.98 -32.33
N PRO A 99 17.99 16.72 -32.18
CA PRO A 99 17.99 18.17 -32.37
C PRO A 99 18.95 18.83 -31.37
N ALA A 100 19.70 19.82 -31.85
CA ALA A 100 20.61 20.62 -31.05
C ALA A 100 19.86 21.31 -29.88
N PRO A 101 20.49 21.49 -28.70
CA PRO A 101 19.89 22.22 -27.59
C PRO A 101 19.57 23.66 -28.00
N ALA A 102 18.33 24.10 -27.75
CA ALA A 102 17.95 25.50 -27.89
C ALA A 102 18.79 26.39 -26.92
N PRO A 103 19.13 27.63 -27.31
CA PRO A 103 19.83 28.55 -26.41
C PRO A 103 18.98 28.86 -25.17
N PRO A 104 19.60 29.11 -24.00
CA PRO A 104 18.88 29.37 -22.77
C PRO A 104 18.09 30.68 -22.89
N THR A 105 16.77 30.58 -22.89
CA THR A 105 15.89 31.74 -22.70
C THR A 105 16.09 32.27 -21.28
N LYS A 106 16.59 33.50 -21.18
CA LYS A 106 16.77 34.26 -19.94
C LYS A 106 15.48 34.25 -19.12
N ALA A 107 15.52 33.70 -17.91
CA ALA A 107 14.37 33.65 -17.02
C ALA A 107 13.91 35.08 -16.65
N PRO A 108 12.61 35.39 -16.68
CA PRO A 108 12.11 36.65 -16.16
C PRO A 108 12.33 36.70 -14.64
N THR A 109 13.05 37.72 -14.18
CA THR A 109 13.25 38.02 -12.76
C THR A 109 11.91 38.37 -12.12
N PRO A 110 11.46 37.68 -11.06
CA PRO A 110 10.32 38.14 -10.26
C PRO A 110 10.72 39.41 -9.48
N PRO A 111 9.86 40.44 -9.39
CA PRO A 111 10.13 41.60 -8.55
C PRO A 111 9.80 41.24 -7.10
N TYR A 112 10.62 40.39 -6.48
CA TYR A 112 10.48 40.12 -5.05
C TYR A 112 11.46 41.02 -4.28
N LYS A 113 10.93 42.12 -3.74
CA LYS A 113 11.59 42.89 -2.70
C LYS A 113 11.38 42.16 -1.38
N PRO A 114 12.42 41.62 -0.72
CA PRO A 114 12.25 40.98 0.57
C PRO A 114 11.72 42.00 1.59
N PRO A 115 10.75 41.65 2.44
CA PRO A 115 10.40 42.50 3.57
C PRO A 115 11.59 42.59 4.53
N THR A 116 11.85 43.81 4.99
CA THR A 116 12.86 44.13 6.00
C THR A 116 12.61 43.30 7.26
N PRO A 117 13.61 42.59 7.82
CA PRO A 117 13.42 41.85 9.06
C PRO A 117 13.05 42.79 10.20
N ALA A 118 12.02 42.43 10.97
CA ALA A 118 11.69 43.09 12.22
C ALA A 118 12.87 42.95 13.23
N PRO A 119 13.07 43.92 14.13
CA PRO A 119 14.13 43.84 15.14
C PRO A 119 13.95 42.59 16.00
N ALA A 120 15.02 41.81 16.14
CA ALA A 120 15.03 40.62 17.00
C ALA A 120 14.83 41.02 18.48
N PRO A 121 14.08 40.24 19.27
CA PRO A 121 14.01 40.43 20.72
C PRO A 121 15.40 40.19 21.35
N PRO A 122 15.68 40.78 22.54
CA PRO A 122 17.01 40.76 23.14
C PRO A 122 17.46 39.32 23.41
N VAL A 123 18.61 38.98 22.82
CA VAL A 123 19.28 37.70 23.01
C VAL A 123 19.71 37.54 24.48
N LYS A 124 19.21 36.49 25.13
CA LYS A 124 19.72 36.05 26.44
C LYS A 124 21.16 35.55 26.26
N ALA A 125 21.98 35.80 27.27
CA ALA A 125 23.43 35.60 27.30
C ALA A 125 23.91 34.26 26.70
N PRO A 126 25.10 34.24 26.06
CA PRO A 126 25.65 33.03 25.45
C PRO A 126 25.88 31.95 26.50
N THR A 127 25.26 30.80 26.29
CA THR A 127 25.61 29.55 26.99
C THR A 127 27.05 29.16 26.65
N PRO A 128 27.80 28.57 27.59
CA PRO A 128 29.20 28.22 27.38
C PRO A 128 29.39 27.25 26.21
N PRO A 129 30.60 27.20 25.60
CA PRO A 129 30.86 26.35 24.45
C PRO A 129 30.55 24.88 24.78
N TYR A 130 29.66 24.27 24.01
CA TYR A 130 29.37 22.84 24.11
C TYR A 130 30.64 22.06 23.76
N LYS A 131 31.32 21.53 24.78
CA LYS A 131 32.39 20.56 24.62
C LYS A 131 31.74 19.20 24.33
N PRO A 132 31.95 18.59 23.15
CA PRO A 132 31.42 17.27 22.87
C PRO A 132 31.95 16.28 23.92
N PRO A 133 31.11 15.40 24.48
CA PRO A 133 31.61 14.31 25.31
C PRO A 133 32.55 13.45 24.47
N THR A 134 33.79 13.31 24.93
CA THR A 134 34.76 12.36 24.39
C THR A 134 34.15 10.96 24.47
N PRO A 135 34.17 10.17 23.38
CA PRO A 135 33.71 8.78 23.45
C PRO A 135 34.60 8.03 24.45
N PRO A 136 34.04 7.17 25.31
CA PRO A 136 34.86 6.29 26.13
C PRO A 136 35.59 5.33 25.19
N THR A 137 36.89 5.54 25.00
CA THR A 137 37.82 4.55 24.48
C THR A 137 37.96 3.43 25.51
N LYS A 138 36.95 2.55 25.59
CA LYS A 138 37.17 1.16 25.97
C LYS A 138 37.16 0.37 24.67
N ALA A 139 38.35 -0.05 24.25
CA ALA A 139 38.49 -1.04 23.19
C ALA A 139 37.59 -2.24 23.55
N PRO A 140 36.74 -2.72 22.62
CA PRO A 140 36.07 -3.99 22.84
C PRO A 140 37.16 -5.06 22.87
N THR A 141 37.25 -5.74 24.01
CA THR A 141 37.97 -7.02 24.11
C THR A 141 37.46 -7.93 22.98
N PRO A 142 38.32 -8.57 22.18
CA PRO A 142 37.87 -9.50 21.16
C PRO A 142 37.01 -10.59 21.82
N ALA A 143 35.76 -10.71 21.37
CA ALA A 143 34.95 -11.86 21.74
C ALA A 143 35.68 -13.14 21.28
N PRO A 144 35.69 -14.22 22.09
CA PRO A 144 36.23 -15.50 21.64
C PRO A 144 35.55 -15.90 20.33
N ALA A 145 36.35 -16.28 19.35
CA ALA A 145 35.85 -16.79 18.08
C ALA A 145 34.84 -17.92 18.34
N PRO A 146 33.70 -17.97 17.62
CA PRO A 146 32.82 -19.13 17.70
C PRO A 146 33.62 -20.39 17.30
N PRO A 147 33.37 -21.54 17.94
CA PRO A 147 34.07 -22.76 17.57
C PRO A 147 33.88 -23.02 16.08
N THR A 148 35.00 -23.12 15.37
CA THR A 148 35.06 -23.53 13.96
C THR A 148 34.27 -24.81 13.82
N LYS A 149 33.13 -24.72 13.12
CA LYS A 149 32.36 -25.90 12.71
C LYS A 149 33.31 -26.87 11.99
N ALA A 150 33.20 -28.13 12.39
CA ALA A 150 33.93 -29.26 11.85
C ALA A 150 33.94 -29.26 10.31
N PRO A 151 35.02 -29.81 9.68
CA PRO A 151 35.12 -29.90 8.24
C PRO A 151 33.89 -30.57 7.66
N THR A 152 33.27 -29.91 6.68
CA THR A 152 32.19 -30.48 5.88
C THR A 152 32.68 -31.78 5.23
N PRO A 153 31.92 -32.88 5.31
CA PRO A 153 32.30 -34.12 4.65
C PRO A 153 32.40 -33.93 3.13
N PRO A 154 33.23 -34.73 2.43
CA PRO A 154 33.42 -34.63 0.99
C PRO A 154 32.07 -34.70 0.25
N TYR A 155 31.85 -33.76 -0.67
CA TYR A 155 30.68 -33.75 -1.53
C TYR A 155 30.58 -35.07 -2.29
N LYS A 156 29.63 -35.92 -1.89
CA LYS A 156 29.28 -37.14 -2.62
C LYS A 156 28.36 -36.72 -3.78
N PRO A 157 28.61 -37.17 -5.03
CA PRO A 157 27.72 -36.90 -6.14
C PRO A 157 26.30 -37.38 -5.83
N PRO A 158 25.24 -36.67 -6.27
CA PRO A 158 23.87 -37.10 -6.04
C PRO A 158 23.64 -38.46 -6.69
N VAL A 159 23.25 -39.44 -5.87
CA VAL A 159 22.74 -40.73 -6.34
C VAL A 159 21.43 -40.44 -7.11
N PRO A 160 21.20 -41.04 -8.29
CA PRO A 160 19.95 -40.91 -9.01
C PRO A 160 18.79 -41.33 -8.09
N THR A 161 17.89 -40.40 -7.81
CA THR A 161 16.68 -40.65 -7.02
C THR A 161 15.81 -41.67 -7.74
N PRO A 162 15.30 -42.71 -7.05
CA PRO A 162 14.29 -43.59 -7.63
C PRO A 162 13.03 -42.79 -7.99
N PRO A 163 12.23 -43.25 -8.97
CA PRO A 163 10.99 -42.58 -9.36
C PRO A 163 10.08 -42.38 -8.14
N VAL A 164 9.89 -41.13 -7.73
CA VAL A 164 8.98 -40.78 -6.64
C VAL A 164 7.56 -41.06 -7.13
N LYS A 165 6.94 -42.10 -6.56
CA LYS A 165 5.51 -42.40 -6.76
C LYS A 165 4.71 -41.18 -6.30
N PRO A 166 3.66 -40.74 -7.03
CA PRO A 166 2.86 -39.58 -6.64
C PRO A 166 2.38 -39.74 -5.18
N PRO A 167 2.49 -38.69 -4.33
CA PRO A 167 1.94 -38.76 -2.99
C PRO A 167 0.42 -38.94 -3.08
N THR A 168 -0.07 -40.08 -2.63
CA THR A 168 -1.49 -40.45 -2.51
C THR A 168 -2.15 -39.83 -1.27
N THR A 169 -1.66 -38.70 -0.78
CA THR A 169 -2.29 -38.01 0.35
C THR A 169 -3.59 -37.36 -0.14
N PRO A 170 -4.77 -37.70 0.42
CA PRO A 170 -6.02 -37.03 0.10
C PRO A 170 -5.88 -35.53 0.34
N ALA A 171 -6.30 -34.72 -0.64
CA ALA A 171 -6.34 -33.28 -0.48
C ALA A 171 -7.09 -32.91 0.82
N PRO A 172 -6.58 -31.97 1.64
CA PRO A 172 -7.27 -31.55 2.84
C PRO A 172 -8.70 -31.09 2.50
N PRO A 173 -9.67 -31.25 3.43
CA PRO A 173 -11.05 -30.86 3.21
C PRO A 173 -11.11 -29.43 2.68
N TYR A 174 -11.76 -29.26 1.52
CA TYR A 174 -11.89 -27.97 0.84
C TYR A 174 -12.46 -26.94 1.82
N LYS A 175 -11.59 -26.08 2.34
CA LYS A 175 -12.01 -24.88 3.06
C LYS A 175 -12.82 -24.05 2.06
N PRO A 176 -14.04 -23.62 2.40
CA PRO A 176 -14.87 -22.86 1.46
C PRO A 176 -14.08 -21.67 0.92
N PRO A 177 -14.16 -21.38 -0.39
CA PRO A 177 -13.41 -20.30 -1.00
C PRO A 177 -13.68 -19.02 -0.22
N SER A 178 -12.60 -18.35 0.19
CA SER A 178 -12.70 -17.05 0.84
C SER A 178 -13.57 -16.13 -0.03
N PRO A 179 -14.46 -15.32 0.56
CA PRO A 179 -15.32 -14.43 -0.21
C PRO A 179 -14.46 -13.61 -1.18
N PRO A 180 -14.88 -13.48 -2.45
CA PRO A 180 -14.10 -12.80 -3.46
C PRO A 180 -13.82 -11.37 -3.02
N LEU A 181 -12.56 -10.95 -3.12
CA LEU A 181 -12.13 -9.60 -2.76
C LEU A 181 -12.96 -8.56 -3.50
N PRO A 182 -13.35 -7.45 -2.86
CA PRO A 182 -14.10 -6.40 -3.51
C PRO A 182 -13.29 -5.87 -4.70
N PRO A 183 -13.88 -5.80 -5.91
CA PRO A 183 -13.17 -5.33 -7.09
C PRO A 183 -12.86 -3.83 -6.95
N VAL A 184 -11.59 -3.45 -7.10
CA VAL A 184 -11.16 -2.04 -7.17
C VAL A 184 -11.08 -1.66 -8.65
N ARG A 185 -11.96 -0.77 -9.11
CA ARG A 185 -11.96 -0.30 -10.50
C ARG A 185 -11.42 1.12 -10.59
N THR A 186 -11.71 1.92 -9.58
CA THR A 186 -11.34 3.32 -9.50
C THR A 186 -10.57 3.62 -8.23
N LYS A 187 -9.94 4.79 -8.19
CA LYS A 187 -9.22 5.26 -6.98
C LYS A 187 -10.16 5.53 -5.80
N LYS A 188 -11.44 5.80 -6.05
CA LYS A 188 -12.43 6.02 -4.99
C LYS A 188 -12.72 4.72 -4.23
N ASP A 189 -12.69 3.58 -4.91
CA ASP A 189 -12.88 2.26 -4.29
C ASP A 189 -11.73 1.93 -3.31
N CYS A 190 -10.56 2.53 -3.51
CA CYS A 190 -9.45 2.38 -2.59
C CYS A 190 -9.73 3.01 -1.22
N ILE A 191 -10.49 4.12 -1.16
CA ILE A 191 -10.67 4.94 0.05
C ILE A 191 -11.19 4.11 1.23
N PRO A 192 -12.34 3.42 1.12
CA PRO A 192 -12.87 2.61 2.23
C PRO A 192 -11.97 1.40 2.55
N LEU A 193 -11.34 0.79 1.53
CA LEU A 193 -10.49 -0.39 1.71
C LEU A 193 -9.20 -0.05 2.47
N CYS A 194 -8.53 1.04 2.08
CA CYS A 194 -7.36 1.52 2.78
C CYS A 194 -7.70 2.10 4.15
N GLY A 195 -8.90 2.66 4.32
CA GLY A 195 -9.45 3.03 5.62
C GLY A 195 -9.45 1.84 6.58
N GLN A 196 -9.96 0.69 6.14
CA GLN A 196 -9.93 -0.54 6.93
C GLN A 196 -8.51 -1.05 7.15
N ARG A 197 -7.70 -1.13 6.09
CA ARG A 197 -6.31 -1.62 6.14
C ARG A 197 -5.46 -0.85 7.16
N CYS A 198 -5.63 0.47 7.21
CA CYS A 198 -4.83 1.36 8.04
C CYS A 198 -5.44 1.66 9.41
N LYS A 199 -6.63 1.12 9.72
CA LYS A 199 -7.41 1.45 10.93
C LYS A 199 -6.63 1.30 12.24
N LEU A 200 -5.77 0.29 12.33
CA LEU A 200 -4.97 -0.01 13.54
C LEU A 200 -3.50 0.39 13.39
N HIS A 201 -3.13 1.05 12.29
CA HIS A 201 -1.74 1.44 12.09
C HIS A 201 -1.41 2.67 12.95
N SER A 202 -0.33 2.62 13.72
CA SER A 202 0.13 3.72 14.58
C SER A 202 0.36 5.06 13.86
N ARG A 203 0.50 5.03 12.53
CA ARG A 203 0.72 6.20 11.66
C ARG A 203 -0.31 6.17 10.54
N THR A 204 -1.60 6.27 10.90
CA THR A 204 -2.74 6.11 9.98
C THR A 204 -2.59 6.93 8.69
N ASN A 205 -2.26 8.22 8.79
CA ASN A 205 -2.12 9.10 7.62
C ASN A 205 -0.98 8.68 6.67
N LEU A 206 0.13 8.17 7.22
CA LEU A 206 1.24 7.64 6.43
C LEU A 206 0.84 6.33 5.75
N CYS A 207 0.17 5.44 6.48
CA CYS A 207 -0.36 4.19 5.95
C CYS A 207 -1.36 4.45 4.82
N LEU A 208 -2.33 5.35 5.00
CA LEU A 208 -3.35 5.67 4.00
C LEU A 208 -2.72 6.17 2.70
N ARG A 209 -1.74 7.06 2.78
CA ARG A 209 -1.02 7.57 1.59
C ARG A 209 -0.26 6.47 0.85
N ALA A 210 0.40 5.57 1.58
CA ALA A 210 1.08 4.43 0.98
C ALA A 210 0.07 3.45 0.34
N CYS A 211 -0.99 3.12 1.07
CA CYS A 211 -2.06 2.22 0.63
C CYS A 211 -2.75 2.76 -0.63
N MET A 212 -3.14 4.05 -0.67
CA MET A 212 -3.73 4.70 -1.85
C MET A 212 -2.85 4.54 -3.08
N THR A 213 -1.53 4.73 -2.93
CA THR A 213 -0.58 4.61 -4.04
C THR A 213 -0.49 3.17 -4.54
N CYS A 214 -0.47 2.21 -3.61
CA CYS A 214 -0.43 0.80 -3.94
C CYS A 214 -1.74 0.30 -4.57
N CYS A 215 -2.88 0.72 -4.02
CA CYS A 215 -4.20 0.39 -4.53
C CYS A 215 -4.43 0.96 -5.92
N ASP A 216 -4.06 2.22 -6.16
CA ASP A 216 -4.25 2.83 -7.47
C ASP A 216 -3.41 2.15 -8.56
N ARG A 217 -2.23 1.65 -8.20
CA ARG A 217 -1.34 0.95 -9.14
C ARG A 217 -1.70 -0.52 -9.32
N CYS A 218 -2.07 -1.22 -8.25
CA CYS A 218 -2.30 -2.66 -8.26
C CYS A 218 -3.78 -3.06 -8.32
N LYS A 219 -4.68 -2.07 -8.23
CA LYS A 219 -6.14 -2.28 -8.21
C LYS A 219 -6.57 -3.35 -7.20
N CYS A 220 -5.93 -3.36 -6.04
CA CYS A 220 -6.18 -4.32 -4.97
C CYS A 220 -5.71 -3.77 -3.61
N VAL A 221 -6.49 -4.03 -2.56
CA VAL A 221 -6.11 -3.82 -1.15
C VAL A 221 -6.36 -5.13 -0.42
N PRO A 222 -5.35 -5.71 0.25
CA PRO A 222 -5.56 -7.00 0.87
C PRO A 222 -6.39 -6.86 2.17
N PRO A 223 -7.17 -7.89 2.52
CA PRO A 223 -8.16 -7.81 3.59
C PRO A 223 -7.49 -7.79 4.97
N GLY A 224 -8.21 -7.21 5.94
CA GLY A 224 -7.72 -7.02 7.30
C GLY A 224 -6.78 -5.82 7.46
N THR A 225 -6.22 -5.67 8.66
CA THR A 225 -5.32 -4.56 9.04
C THR A 225 -3.84 -4.91 8.93
N TYR A 226 -3.51 -6.19 8.70
CA TYR A 226 -2.15 -6.71 8.58
C TYR A 226 -2.12 -7.98 7.72
N GLY A 227 -0.97 -8.30 7.13
CA GLY A 227 -0.77 -9.54 6.36
C GLY A 227 -1.57 -9.61 5.05
N ASN A 228 -1.82 -10.83 4.59
CA ASN A 228 -2.61 -11.18 3.39
C ASN A 228 -2.13 -10.51 2.10
N ARG A 229 -0.88 -10.05 2.04
CA ARG A 229 -0.36 -9.23 0.93
C ARG A 229 -0.32 -10.04 -0.37
N GLU A 230 -0.09 -11.34 -0.25
CA GLU A 230 -0.13 -12.34 -1.30
C GLU A 230 -1.47 -12.42 -2.02
N MET A 231 -2.58 -12.03 -1.38
CA MET A 231 -3.90 -12.00 -2.01
C MET A 231 -4.00 -10.95 -3.11
N CYS A 232 -3.19 -9.89 -3.05
CA CYS A 232 -3.08 -8.87 -4.10
C CYS A 232 -1.90 -9.12 -5.05
N GLY A 233 -1.27 -10.29 -4.95
CA GLY A 233 -0.18 -10.73 -5.81
C GLY A 233 1.07 -9.85 -5.76
N LYS A 234 1.94 -10.10 -6.75
CA LYS A 234 3.30 -9.51 -6.84
C LYS A 234 3.31 -7.99 -6.86
N CYS A 235 2.31 -7.38 -7.50
CA CYS A 235 2.24 -5.92 -7.61
C CYS A 235 2.25 -5.25 -6.22
N TYR A 236 1.48 -5.79 -5.26
CA TYR A 236 1.37 -5.25 -3.91
C TYR A 236 2.53 -5.70 -3.01
N THR A 237 3.01 -6.94 -3.17
CA THR A 237 4.10 -7.48 -2.35
C THR A 237 5.46 -6.87 -2.70
N ASP A 238 5.72 -6.69 -3.99
CA ASP A 238 7.06 -6.41 -4.53
C ASP A 238 7.29 -4.91 -4.75
N MET A 239 6.27 -4.08 -4.50
CA MET A 239 6.43 -2.63 -4.56
C MET A 239 7.38 -2.16 -3.46
N ARG A 240 8.48 -1.53 -3.86
CA ARG A 240 9.51 -1.01 -2.96
C ARG A 240 9.60 0.51 -3.02
N THR A 241 10.07 1.09 -1.93
CA THR A 241 10.51 2.48 -1.85
C THR A 241 11.91 2.62 -2.43
N HIS A 242 12.39 3.85 -2.64
CA HIS A 242 13.77 4.11 -3.07
C HIS A 242 14.84 3.50 -2.14
N ARG A 243 14.50 3.26 -0.85
CA ARG A 243 15.39 2.63 0.13
C ARG A 243 15.24 1.11 0.18
N ASN A 244 14.70 0.50 -0.87
CA ASN A 244 14.51 -0.94 -1.01
C ASN A 244 13.64 -1.61 0.07
N LYS A 245 12.82 -0.82 0.79
CA LYS A 245 11.85 -1.31 1.79
C LYS A 245 10.47 -1.51 1.14
N HIS A 246 9.69 -2.48 1.63
CA HIS A 246 8.30 -2.66 1.19
C HIS A 246 7.52 -1.36 1.35
N LYS A 247 6.86 -0.96 0.27
CA LYS A 247 6.11 0.30 0.20
C LYS A 247 4.68 0.15 0.71
N CYS A 248 4.02 -0.95 0.36
CA CYS A 248 2.61 -1.16 0.66
C CYS A 248 2.43 -1.71 2.07
N PRO A 249 1.48 -1.18 2.86
CA PRO A 249 1.20 -1.63 4.22
C PRO A 249 0.56 -3.02 4.24
#